data_AF-A0A397FI58-F1
#
_entry.id   AF-A0A397FI58-F1
#
_cell.length_a   1.000
_cell.length_b   1.000
_cell.length_c   1.000
_cell.angle_alpha   90.00
_cell.angle_beta   90.00
_cell.angle_gamma   90.00
#
_symmetry.space_group_name_H-M   'P 1'
#
loop_
_entity.id
_entity.type
_entity.pdbx_description
1 polymer ?
#
loop_
_entity_poly.entity_id
_entity_poly.type
_entity_poly.pdbx_seq_one_letter_code
_entity_poly.pdbx_strand_id
1 'polypeptide(L)'
;MHCLSPMDLASCFILTKSIHAAWISFVGHMTSLNMAHLLEKHQDAVMTLVRHASRARNVVLTGSHNLVTDKYLKAINVYLDKMEHLTHVSLSYCTNLTIVELASPTLESVDLIGCDHVTTLHLRCPELLSLDLSWCRLLNADAFVTASRVPLLSRLVLTGWEPSVDVDIALLLLPCPRLTFLDVTHVALSNAGLHVLFSVAMSSLRTVVLSQAQANVWVDGTWSVAELEACRRRRPDIQVLLR
;
A
#
# COMPACT_ATOMS: atom_id res chain seq x y z
N MET A 1 16.37 19.26 -6.44
CA MET A 1 15.90 17.87 -6.63
C MET A 1 16.73 17.26 -7.75
N HIS A 2 17.80 16.56 -7.42
CA HIS A 2 18.50 15.74 -8.42
C HIS A 2 17.96 14.32 -8.26
N CYS A 3 16.92 13.98 -9.03
CA CYS A 3 16.62 12.59 -9.32
C CYS A 3 17.81 12.08 -10.13
N LEU A 4 18.71 11.32 -9.50
CA LEU A 4 19.73 10.57 -10.23
C LEU A 4 18.99 9.59 -11.14
N SER A 5 19.39 9.53 -12.41
CA SER A 5 18.78 8.58 -13.33
C SER A 5 19.10 7.15 -12.86
N PRO A 6 18.24 6.16 -13.13
CA PRO A 6 18.53 4.74 -12.85
C PRO A 6 19.91 4.26 -13.35
N MET A 7 20.43 4.90 -14.41
CA MET A 7 21.73 4.61 -14.99
C MET A 7 22.92 5.14 -14.16
N ASP A 8 22.78 6.21 -13.39
CA ASP A 8 23.90 6.82 -12.64
C ASP A 8 24.34 5.98 -11.43
N LEU A 9 23.47 5.11 -10.92
CA LEU A 9 23.72 4.30 -9.71
C LEU A 9 24.44 2.98 -10.00
N ALA A 10 24.13 2.33 -11.13
CA ALA A 10 24.84 1.13 -11.55
C ALA A 10 26.30 1.44 -11.91
N SER A 11 26.58 2.64 -12.43
CA SER A 11 27.94 3.11 -12.72
C SER A 11 28.76 3.42 -11.46
N CYS A 12 28.13 3.60 -10.29
CA CYS A 12 28.82 3.82 -9.02
C CYS A 12 29.45 2.54 -8.43
N PHE A 13 29.22 1.36 -9.03
CA PHE A 13 29.83 0.10 -8.57
C PHE A 13 31.34 0.01 -8.84
N ILE A 14 31.85 0.85 -9.75
CA ILE A 14 33.28 0.94 -10.07
C ILE A 14 33.88 2.21 -9.46
N LEU A 15 33.52 2.53 -8.21
CA LEU A 15 34.17 3.62 -7.49
C LEU A 15 35.42 3.09 -6.78
N THR A 16 36.56 3.68 -7.10
CA THR A 16 37.80 3.53 -6.33
C THR A 16 37.53 3.82 -4.85
N LYS A 17 38.30 3.20 -3.93
CA LYS A 17 38.16 3.39 -2.48
C LYS A 17 38.07 4.87 -2.06
N SER A 18 38.68 5.77 -2.83
CA SER A 18 38.71 7.21 -2.60
C SER A 18 37.35 7.92 -2.75
N ILE A 19 36.43 7.42 -3.58
CA ILE A 19 35.11 8.06 -3.78
C ILE A 19 34.01 7.32 -3.02
N HIS A 20 34.24 6.06 -2.64
CA HIS A 20 33.27 5.25 -1.91
C HIS A 20 32.77 5.90 -0.61
N ALA A 21 33.67 6.50 0.19
CA ALA A 21 33.29 7.20 1.42
C ALA A 21 32.43 8.45 1.15
N ALA A 22 32.77 9.22 0.11
CA ALA A 22 32.00 10.39 -0.30
C ALA A 22 30.61 9.99 -0.82
N TRP A 23 30.53 8.88 -1.57
CA TRP A 23 29.27 8.33 -2.06
C TRP A 23 28.38 7.82 -0.92
N ILE A 24 28.92 7.05 0.04
CA ILE A 24 28.15 6.61 1.23
C ILE A 24 27.64 7.82 2.01
N SER A 25 28.49 8.84 2.21
CA SER A 25 28.08 10.07 2.87
C SER A 25 26.94 10.75 2.11
N PHE A 26 27.06 10.89 0.79
CA PHE A 26 26.01 11.46 -0.05
C PHE A 26 24.69 10.70 0.08
N VAL A 27 24.71 9.37 -0.06
CA VAL A 27 23.53 8.50 0.06
C VAL A 27 22.91 8.61 1.46
N GLY A 28 23.72 8.67 2.51
CA GLY A 28 23.26 8.85 3.90
C GLY A 28 22.53 10.17 4.15
N HIS A 29 22.69 11.18 3.28
CA HIS A 29 21.95 12.44 3.34
C HIS A 29 20.70 12.46 2.44
N MET A 30 20.50 11.45 1.58
CA MET A 30 19.34 11.40 0.71
C MET A 30 18.07 11.17 1.52
N THR A 31 17.06 12.01 1.27
CA THR A 31 15.73 11.89 1.89
C THR A 31 14.74 11.14 1.02
N SER A 32 15.05 10.93 -0.25
CA SER A 32 14.18 10.23 -1.19
C SER A 32 15.00 9.36 -2.11
N LEU A 33 14.70 8.06 -2.14
CA LEU A 33 15.26 7.10 -3.08
C LEU A 33 14.19 6.74 -4.11
N ASN A 34 14.25 7.37 -5.29
CA ASN A 34 13.40 6.97 -6.40
C ASN A 34 14.14 5.93 -7.25
N MET A 35 13.65 4.70 -7.20
CA MET A 35 14.22 3.49 -7.79
C MET A 35 13.14 2.77 -8.62
N ALA A 36 12.31 3.54 -9.32
CA ALA A 36 11.25 3.02 -10.18
C ALA A 36 11.78 2.35 -11.46
N HIS A 37 11.02 1.39 -11.97
CA HIS A 37 11.23 0.67 -13.23
C HIS A 37 12.60 -0.03 -13.33
N LEU A 38 13.14 -0.49 -12.20
CA LEU A 38 14.43 -1.18 -12.16
C LEU A 38 14.28 -2.67 -12.52
N LEU A 39 15.32 -3.16 -13.19
CA LEU A 39 15.51 -4.56 -13.57
C LEU A 39 16.40 -5.32 -12.57
N GLU A 40 16.37 -6.66 -12.64
CA GLU A 40 17.18 -7.57 -11.81
C GLU A 40 18.67 -7.20 -11.74
N LYS A 41 19.27 -6.76 -12.86
CA LYS A 41 20.68 -6.34 -12.91
C LYS A 41 21.05 -5.19 -11.95
N HIS A 42 20.08 -4.50 -11.37
CA HIS A 42 20.31 -3.41 -10.41
C HIS A 42 20.18 -3.83 -8.95
N GLN A 43 19.99 -5.12 -8.65
CA GLN A 43 19.80 -5.64 -7.29
C GLN A 43 20.86 -5.15 -6.30
N ASP A 44 22.14 -5.23 -6.66
CA ASP A 44 23.23 -4.82 -5.79
C ASP A 44 23.24 -3.30 -5.54
N ALA A 45 22.88 -2.52 -6.55
CA ALA A 45 22.80 -1.06 -6.44
C ALA A 45 21.69 -0.61 -5.52
N VAL A 46 20.50 -1.18 -5.67
CA VAL A 46 19.36 -0.91 -4.77
C VAL A 46 19.68 -1.37 -3.36
N MET A 47 20.26 -2.56 -3.19
CA MET A 47 20.65 -3.07 -1.89
C MET A 47 21.64 -2.14 -1.17
N THR A 48 22.64 -1.64 -1.90
CA THR A 48 23.65 -0.74 -1.36
C THR A 48 23.05 0.62 -1.00
N LEU A 49 22.17 1.16 -1.84
CA LEU A 49 21.47 2.41 -1.57
C LEU A 49 20.62 2.32 -0.30
N VAL A 50 19.72 1.34 -0.24
CA VAL A 50 18.83 1.13 0.90
C VAL A 50 19.65 0.90 2.17
N ARG A 51 20.75 0.15 2.08
CA ARG A 51 21.65 -0.08 3.23
C ARG A 51 22.27 1.19 3.81
N HIS A 52 22.57 2.19 2.99
CA HIS A 52 23.30 3.39 3.42
C HIS A 52 22.44 4.64 3.56
N ALA A 53 21.19 4.63 3.09
CA ALA A 53 20.30 5.78 3.12
C ALA A 53 19.61 5.96 4.48
N SER A 54 20.39 6.28 5.51
CA SER A 54 19.90 6.42 6.89
C SER A 54 18.88 7.55 7.09
N ARG A 55 18.83 8.54 6.20
CA ARG A 55 17.89 9.66 6.24
C ARG A 55 16.75 9.56 5.24
N ALA A 56 16.62 8.43 4.55
CA ALA A 56 15.55 8.23 3.59
C ALA A 56 14.19 8.30 4.31
N ARG A 57 13.32 9.15 3.77
CA ARG A 57 11.91 9.27 4.12
C ARG A 57 11.02 8.55 3.13
N ASN A 58 11.44 8.53 1.86
CA ASN A 58 10.67 7.94 0.77
C ASN A 58 11.53 6.90 0.04
N VAL A 59 11.00 5.69 -0.11
CA VAL A 59 11.58 4.63 -0.95
C VAL A 59 10.55 4.21 -1.98
N VAL A 60 10.87 4.44 -3.25
CA VAL A 60 9.95 4.18 -4.37
C VAL A 60 10.58 3.13 -5.28
N LEU A 61 9.92 1.97 -5.39
CA LEU A 61 10.34 0.84 -6.23
C LEU A 61 9.33 0.56 -7.35
N THR A 62 8.42 1.50 -7.60
CA THR A 62 7.30 1.37 -8.54
C THR A 62 7.70 0.76 -9.88
N GLY A 63 6.93 -0.22 -10.36
CA GLY A 63 7.11 -0.82 -11.68
C GLY A 63 8.36 -1.69 -11.84
N SER A 64 9.05 -2.01 -10.74
CA SER A 64 10.27 -2.82 -10.74
C SER A 64 9.97 -4.32 -10.58
N HIS A 65 8.98 -4.85 -11.29
CA HIS A 65 8.46 -6.23 -11.11
C HIS A 65 9.52 -7.32 -11.34
N ASN A 66 10.49 -7.11 -12.23
CA ASN A 66 11.59 -8.07 -12.45
C ASN A 66 12.67 -8.01 -11.37
N LEU A 67 12.70 -6.94 -10.57
CA LEU A 67 13.64 -6.76 -9.47
C LEU A 67 13.00 -7.21 -8.13
N VAL A 68 11.82 -6.69 -7.85
CA VAL A 68 11.13 -6.79 -6.55
C VAL A 68 10.30 -8.06 -6.52
N THR A 69 10.98 -9.17 -6.24
CA THR A 69 10.37 -10.47 -5.90
C THR A 69 10.20 -10.59 -4.38
N ASP A 70 9.40 -11.55 -3.90
CA ASP A 70 9.24 -11.80 -2.46
C ASP A 70 10.59 -12.00 -1.75
N LYS A 71 11.50 -12.76 -2.38
CA LYS A 71 12.86 -13.00 -1.87
C LYS A 71 13.65 -11.70 -1.76
N TYR A 72 13.56 -10.85 -2.78
CA TYR A 72 14.32 -9.61 -2.82
C TYR A 72 13.77 -8.57 -1.84
N LEU A 73 12.44 -8.43 -1.78
CA LEU A 73 11.76 -7.56 -0.81
C LEU A 73 12.14 -7.95 0.62
N LYS A 74 12.07 -9.25 0.96
CA LYS A 74 12.51 -9.76 2.26
C LYS A 74 13.97 -9.42 2.57
N ALA A 75 14.86 -9.46 1.57
CA ALA A 75 16.27 -9.12 1.75
C ALA A 75 16.48 -7.63 2.03
N ILE A 76 15.76 -6.73 1.35
CA ILE A 76 15.90 -5.28 1.57
C ILE A 76 15.18 -4.79 2.83
N ASN A 77 14.13 -5.50 3.29
CA ASN A 77 13.37 -5.15 4.50
C ASN A 77 14.25 -5.10 5.76
N VAL A 78 15.32 -5.91 5.82
CA VAL A 78 16.29 -5.87 6.94
C VAL A 78 16.91 -4.48 7.14
N TYR A 79 16.93 -3.67 6.08
CA TYR A 79 17.39 -2.29 6.10
C TYR A 79 16.23 -1.28 6.21
N LEU A 80 15.13 -1.48 5.46
CA LEU A 80 13.96 -0.60 5.51
C LEU A 80 13.37 -0.53 6.93
N ASP A 81 13.25 -1.67 7.61
CA ASP A 81 12.72 -1.77 8.98
C ASP A 81 13.56 -0.99 10.01
N LYS A 82 14.81 -0.66 9.68
CA LYS A 82 15.74 0.09 10.55
C LYS A 82 15.83 1.58 10.21
N MET A 83 15.16 2.04 9.16
CA MET A 83 15.21 3.45 8.76
C MET A 83 14.35 4.29 9.70
N GLU A 84 14.99 5.04 10.60
CA GLU A 84 14.32 5.86 11.62
C GLU A 84 13.46 7.01 11.04
N HIS A 85 13.61 7.31 9.75
CA HIS A 85 12.92 8.42 9.10
C HIS A 85 12.00 7.98 7.96
N LEU A 86 11.85 6.67 7.70
CA LEU A 86 11.10 6.16 6.57
C LEU A 86 9.58 6.34 6.76
N THR A 87 8.99 7.31 6.08
CA THR A 87 7.57 7.65 6.16
C THR A 87 6.75 7.11 4.98
N HIS A 88 7.38 6.80 3.85
CA HIS A 88 6.68 6.35 2.64
C HIS A 88 7.43 5.24 1.90
N VAL A 89 6.69 4.19 1.52
CA VAL A 89 7.17 3.13 0.64
C VAL A 89 6.16 2.91 -0.48
N SER A 90 6.62 2.95 -1.74
CA SER A 90 5.81 2.55 -2.89
C SER A 90 6.40 1.32 -3.55
N LEU A 91 5.59 0.25 -3.61
CA LEU A 91 5.87 -0.99 -4.36
C LEU A 91 4.87 -1.15 -5.52
N SER A 92 4.17 -0.09 -5.92
CA SER A 92 3.14 -0.15 -6.96
C SER A 92 3.65 -0.80 -8.24
N TYR A 93 2.84 -1.66 -8.86
CA TYR A 93 3.16 -2.40 -10.08
C TYR A 93 4.37 -3.34 -9.95
N CYS A 94 4.72 -3.77 -8.74
CA CYS A 94 5.61 -4.90 -8.49
C CYS A 94 4.80 -6.20 -8.55
N THR A 95 4.31 -6.55 -9.74
CA THR A 95 3.33 -7.64 -9.97
C THR A 95 3.84 -9.06 -9.64
N ASN A 96 5.15 -9.25 -9.45
CA ASN A 96 5.72 -10.54 -9.04
C ASN A 96 5.73 -10.74 -7.52
N LEU A 97 5.21 -9.78 -6.75
CA LEU A 97 5.03 -9.94 -5.31
C LEU A 97 3.79 -10.77 -5.02
N THR A 98 3.96 -11.82 -4.20
CA THR A 98 2.86 -12.59 -3.64
C THR A 98 2.71 -12.36 -2.14
N ILE A 99 3.80 -11.98 -1.47
CA ILE A 99 3.85 -11.72 -0.03
C ILE A 99 4.52 -10.36 0.20
N VAL A 100 3.85 -9.47 0.92
CA VAL A 100 4.40 -8.20 1.37
C VAL A 100 4.41 -8.17 2.89
N GLU A 101 5.60 -8.10 3.47
CA GLU A 101 5.79 -7.90 4.90
C GLU A 101 6.57 -6.60 5.11
N LEU A 102 6.07 -5.68 5.93
CA LEU A 102 6.78 -4.45 6.28
C LEU A 102 6.68 -4.21 7.79
N ALA A 103 7.81 -3.87 8.42
CA ALA A 103 7.86 -3.62 9.85
C ALA A 103 8.68 -2.36 10.15
N SER A 104 8.06 -1.20 9.94
CA SER A 104 8.68 0.09 10.23
C SER A 104 7.90 0.84 11.32
N PRO A 105 8.58 1.37 12.35
CA PRO A 105 7.94 2.15 13.41
C PRO A 105 7.51 3.55 12.97
N THR A 106 7.97 4.04 11.81
CA THR A 106 7.77 5.42 11.35
C THR A 106 7.03 5.53 10.02
N LEU A 107 6.67 4.39 9.43
CA LEU A 107 6.03 4.35 8.11
C LEU A 107 4.59 4.84 8.20
N GLU A 108 4.31 5.95 7.54
CA GLU A 108 3.02 6.64 7.53
C GLU A 108 2.17 6.28 6.30
N SER A 109 2.81 5.88 5.19
CA SER A 109 2.11 5.53 3.95
C SER A 109 2.75 4.41 3.15
N VAL A 110 1.91 3.54 2.59
CA VAL A 110 2.32 2.43 1.71
C VAL A 110 1.42 2.37 0.48
N ASP A 111 2.04 2.27 -0.69
CA ASP A 111 1.33 2.07 -1.96
C ASP A 111 1.69 0.72 -2.57
N LEU A 112 0.68 -0.12 -2.80
CA LEU A 112 0.76 -1.43 -3.48
C LEU A 112 -0.10 -1.47 -4.75
N ILE A 113 -0.36 -0.31 -5.36
CA ILE A 113 -1.25 -0.18 -6.52
C ILE A 113 -0.82 -1.14 -7.63
N GLY A 114 -1.73 -2.00 -8.11
CA GLY A 114 -1.45 -2.92 -9.20
C GLY A 114 -0.57 -4.11 -8.82
N CYS A 115 -0.36 -4.39 -7.54
CA CYS A 115 0.25 -5.63 -7.06
C CYS A 115 -0.82 -6.74 -7.02
N ASP A 116 -1.25 -7.18 -8.19
CA ASP A 116 -2.39 -8.07 -8.44
C ASP A 116 -2.20 -9.51 -7.94
N HIS A 117 -0.95 -9.96 -7.79
CA HIS A 117 -0.62 -11.29 -7.28
C HIS A 117 -0.42 -11.34 -5.75
N VAL A 118 -0.50 -10.21 -5.04
CA VAL A 118 -0.33 -10.19 -3.58
C VAL A 118 -1.51 -10.90 -2.92
N THR A 119 -1.20 -11.99 -2.23
CA THR A 119 -2.17 -12.77 -1.45
C THR A 119 -2.04 -12.53 0.04
N THR A 120 -0.82 -12.21 0.50
CA THR A 120 -0.46 -12.08 1.91
C THR A 120 0.13 -10.70 2.16
N LEU A 121 -0.48 -9.96 3.10
CA LEU A 121 -0.04 -8.63 3.49
C LEU A 121 0.10 -8.54 5.01
N HIS A 122 1.33 -8.40 5.50
CA HIS A 122 1.65 -8.29 6.92
C HIS A 122 2.30 -6.93 7.22
N LEU A 123 1.53 -6.01 7.79
CA LEU A 123 2.01 -4.66 8.12
C LEU A 123 2.14 -4.48 9.62
N ARG A 124 3.37 -4.47 10.14
CA ARG A 124 3.67 -4.10 11.54
C ARG A 124 4.13 -2.65 11.60
N CYS A 125 3.24 -1.75 11.20
CA CYS A 125 3.53 -0.32 11.02
C CYS A 125 2.57 0.50 11.90
N PRO A 126 2.92 0.79 13.17
CA PRO A 126 2.02 1.41 14.13
C PRO A 126 1.61 2.83 13.75
N GLU A 127 2.46 3.54 13.02
CA GLU A 127 2.25 4.92 12.55
C GLU A 127 1.61 5.00 11.16
N LEU A 128 1.19 3.88 10.57
CA LEU A 128 0.61 3.87 9.23
C LEU A 128 -0.72 4.62 9.19
N LEU A 129 -0.79 5.67 8.38
CA LEU A 129 -1.96 6.54 8.22
C LEU A 129 -2.72 6.28 6.92
N SER A 130 -2.01 5.92 5.84
CA SER A 130 -2.56 5.68 4.51
C SER A 130 -2.05 4.38 3.90
N LEU A 131 -2.96 3.60 3.32
CA LEU A 131 -2.64 2.37 2.61
C LEU A 131 -3.43 2.32 1.30
N ASP A 132 -2.72 2.13 0.19
CA ASP A 132 -3.33 1.97 -1.13
C ASP A 132 -3.10 0.55 -1.66
N LEU A 133 -4.19 -0.21 -1.78
CA LEU A 133 -4.24 -1.59 -2.27
C LEU A 133 -5.04 -1.68 -3.57
N SER A 134 -5.10 -0.58 -4.33
CA SER A 134 -5.81 -0.56 -5.60
C SER A 134 -5.33 -1.71 -6.50
N TRP A 135 -6.27 -2.48 -7.04
CA TRP A 135 -6.03 -3.63 -7.93
C TRP A 135 -5.23 -4.79 -7.31
N CYS A 136 -5.15 -4.89 -5.97
CA CYS A 136 -4.66 -6.08 -5.28
C CYS A 136 -5.74 -7.18 -5.24
N ARG A 137 -6.11 -7.71 -6.41
CA ARG A 137 -7.29 -8.59 -6.59
C ARG A 137 -7.24 -9.88 -5.77
N LEU A 138 -6.06 -10.47 -5.58
CA LEU A 138 -5.90 -11.75 -4.88
C LEU A 138 -5.67 -11.60 -3.36
N LEU A 139 -5.77 -10.38 -2.82
CA LEU A 139 -5.50 -10.12 -1.41
C LEU A 139 -6.50 -10.87 -0.52
N ASN A 140 -5.97 -11.69 0.38
CA ASN A 140 -6.76 -12.41 1.38
C ASN A 140 -6.93 -11.55 2.65
N ALA A 141 -8.18 -11.28 3.02
CA ALA A 141 -8.54 -10.52 4.21
C ALA A 141 -8.05 -11.19 5.52
N ASP A 142 -8.14 -12.51 5.64
CA ASP A 142 -7.74 -13.26 6.84
C ASP A 142 -6.23 -13.13 7.11
N ALA A 143 -5.43 -13.17 6.05
CA ALA A 143 -3.98 -12.98 6.15
C ALA A 143 -3.63 -11.58 6.68
N PHE A 144 -4.34 -10.55 6.20
CA PHE A 144 -4.18 -9.19 6.69
C PHE A 144 -4.53 -9.07 8.17
N VAL A 145 -5.68 -9.60 8.59
CA VAL A 145 -6.18 -9.51 9.97
C VAL A 145 -5.25 -10.20 10.98
N THR A 146 -4.71 -11.36 10.61
CA THR A 146 -3.96 -12.21 11.54
C THR A 146 -2.61 -11.60 11.95
N ALA A 147 -1.98 -10.82 11.07
CA ALA A 147 -0.60 -10.40 11.25
C ALA A 147 -0.38 -8.89 11.17
N SER A 148 -1.33 -8.12 10.63
CA SER A 148 -1.18 -6.66 10.53
C SER A 148 -1.57 -5.94 11.82
N ARG A 149 -0.79 -4.91 12.15
CA ARG A 149 -0.98 -4.00 13.29
C ARG A 149 -0.85 -2.57 12.77
N VAL A 150 -1.99 -1.97 12.42
CA VAL A 150 -2.09 -0.63 11.80
C VAL A 150 -3.13 0.24 12.54
N PRO A 151 -2.96 0.48 13.86
CA PRO A 151 -3.98 1.08 14.72
C PRO A 151 -4.32 2.54 14.35
N LEU A 152 -3.44 3.22 13.62
CA LEU A 152 -3.61 4.61 13.20
C LEU A 152 -4.12 4.75 11.75
N LEU A 153 -4.38 3.64 11.05
CA LEU A 153 -4.79 3.70 9.65
C LEU A 153 -6.10 4.47 9.51
N SER A 154 -6.01 5.60 8.79
CA SER A 154 -7.11 6.57 8.64
C SER A 154 -7.65 6.62 7.22
N ARG A 155 -6.83 6.19 6.24
CA ARG A 155 -7.15 6.15 4.82
C ARG A 155 -6.81 4.77 4.24
N LEU A 156 -7.80 4.13 3.62
CA LEU A 156 -7.63 2.86 2.93
C LEU A 156 -8.27 2.94 1.54
N VAL A 157 -7.53 2.51 0.52
CA VAL A 157 -8.01 2.41 -0.86
C VAL A 157 -7.98 0.95 -1.29
N LEU A 158 -9.11 0.43 -1.73
CA LEU A 158 -9.35 -0.94 -2.18
C LEU A 158 -9.92 -0.94 -3.61
N THR A 159 -9.65 0.09 -4.41
CA THR A 159 -10.21 0.22 -5.76
C THR A 159 -9.92 -1.04 -6.59
N GLY A 160 -10.94 -1.69 -7.15
CA GLY A 160 -10.74 -2.90 -7.96
C GLY A 160 -10.30 -4.13 -7.19
N TRP A 161 -10.49 -4.16 -5.87
CA TRP A 161 -10.34 -5.37 -5.05
C TRP A 161 -11.52 -6.33 -5.28
N GLU A 162 -11.23 -7.63 -5.35
CA GLU A 162 -12.21 -8.68 -5.63
C GLU A 162 -12.37 -9.59 -4.39
N PRO A 163 -13.14 -9.14 -3.36
CA PRO A 163 -13.43 -9.99 -2.20
C PRO A 163 -14.22 -11.23 -2.64
N SER A 164 -14.02 -12.36 -1.96
CA SER A 164 -14.77 -13.59 -2.22
C SER A 164 -16.21 -13.46 -1.75
N VAL A 165 -16.43 -12.75 -0.64
CA VAL A 165 -17.76 -12.44 -0.08
C VAL A 165 -17.75 -11.07 0.61
N ASP A 166 -18.92 -10.43 0.76
CA ASP A 166 -19.04 -9.12 1.43
C ASP A 166 -18.42 -9.09 2.85
N VAL A 167 -18.37 -10.25 3.53
CA VAL A 167 -17.78 -10.36 4.88
C VAL A 167 -16.28 -10.09 4.89
N ASP A 168 -15.59 -10.30 3.77
CA ASP A 168 -14.14 -10.09 3.66
C ASP A 168 -13.78 -8.62 3.89
N ILE A 169 -14.64 -7.70 3.43
CA ILE A 169 -14.48 -6.26 3.70
C ILE A 169 -14.59 -6.00 5.19
N ALA A 170 -15.57 -6.60 5.88
CA ALA A 170 -15.72 -6.43 7.33
C ALA A 170 -14.46 -6.93 8.06
N LEU A 171 -13.95 -8.10 7.66
CA LEU A 171 -12.75 -8.70 8.22
C LEU A 171 -11.52 -7.81 8.01
N LEU A 172 -11.26 -7.38 6.77
CA LEU A 172 -10.11 -6.54 6.42
C LEU A 172 -10.09 -5.22 7.19
N LEU A 173 -11.26 -4.71 7.59
CA LEU A 173 -11.39 -3.46 8.34
C LEU A 173 -11.22 -3.62 9.87
N LEU A 174 -11.24 -4.85 10.41
CA LEU A 174 -11.05 -5.11 11.85
C LEU A 174 -9.76 -4.51 12.43
N PRO A 175 -8.59 -4.54 11.74
CA PRO A 175 -7.35 -3.97 12.25
C PRO A 175 -7.29 -2.44 12.19
N CYS A 176 -8.32 -1.77 11.67
CA CYS A 176 -8.31 -0.36 11.27
C CYS A 176 -9.32 0.49 12.08
N PRO A 177 -9.19 0.60 13.42
CA PRO A 177 -10.20 1.23 14.29
C PRO A 177 -10.38 2.73 14.06
N ARG A 178 -9.40 3.39 13.43
CA ARG A 178 -9.39 4.83 13.14
C ARG A 178 -9.71 5.15 11.68
N LEU A 179 -10.20 4.19 10.91
CA LEU A 179 -10.44 4.41 9.50
C LEU A 179 -11.53 5.47 9.29
N THR A 180 -11.17 6.57 8.62
CA THR A 180 -12.07 7.70 8.32
C THR A 180 -12.43 7.77 6.84
N PHE A 181 -11.53 7.32 5.97
CA PHE A 181 -11.71 7.30 4.52
C PHE A 181 -11.54 5.88 3.98
N LEU A 182 -12.53 5.42 3.22
CA LEU A 182 -12.49 4.16 2.51
C LEU A 182 -12.89 4.36 1.05
N ASP A 183 -12.07 3.90 0.12
CA ASP A 183 -12.40 3.83 -1.30
C ASP A 183 -12.56 2.37 -1.72
N VAL A 184 -13.75 2.01 -2.18
CA VAL A 184 -14.12 0.67 -2.68
C VAL A 184 -14.77 0.78 -4.06
N THR A 185 -14.34 1.74 -4.88
CA THR A 185 -14.76 1.78 -6.29
C THR A 185 -14.32 0.50 -7.00
N HIS A 186 -15.13 -0.01 -7.90
CA HIS A 186 -14.90 -1.25 -8.63
C HIS A 186 -14.74 -2.49 -7.71
N VAL A 187 -15.44 -2.47 -6.57
CA VAL A 187 -15.56 -3.62 -5.67
C VAL A 187 -17.00 -4.12 -5.73
N ALA A 188 -17.17 -5.41 -5.98
CA ALA A 188 -18.49 -6.02 -6.17
C ALA A 188 -19.24 -6.18 -4.83
N LEU A 189 -19.96 -5.13 -4.43
CA LEU A 189 -20.72 -5.07 -3.18
C LEU A 189 -22.19 -5.47 -3.35
N SER A 190 -22.75 -6.26 -2.42
CA SER A 190 -24.20 -6.41 -2.29
C SER A 190 -24.80 -5.37 -1.32
N ASN A 191 -26.13 -5.36 -1.17
CA ASN A 191 -26.80 -4.60 -0.11
C ASN A 191 -26.26 -4.98 1.29
N ALA A 192 -25.86 -6.24 1.52
CA ALA A 192 -25.27 -6.65 2.79
C ALA A 192 -23.89 -6.00 3.01
N GLY A 193 -23.07 -5.91 1.97
CA GLY A 193 -21.81 -5.18 2.01
C GLY A 193 -22.00 -3.69 2.32
N LEU A 194 -23.01 -3.03 1.74
CA LEU A 194 -23.36 -1.65 2.15
C LEU A 194 -23.73 -1.58 3.63
N HIS A 195 -24.55 -2.51 4.14
CA HIS A 195 -24.90 -2.51 5.55
C HIS A 195 -23.69 -2.66 6.48
N VAL A 196 -22.70 -3.47 6.09
CA VAL A 196 -21.43 -3.59 6.82
C VAL A 196 -20.72 -2.25 6.90
N LEU A 197 -20.54 -1.58 5.76
CA LEU A 197 -19.85 -0.28 5.67
C LEU A 197 -20.52 0.82 6.50
N PHE A 198 -21.85 0.80 6.58
CA PHE A 198 -22.65 1.79 7.33
C PHE A 198 -23.02 1.32 8.74
N SER A 199 -22.52 0.17 9.18
CA SER A 199 -22.79 -0.37 10.51
C SER A 199 -22.16 0.49 11.62
N VAL A 200 -22.66 0.34 12.85
CA VAL A 200 -22.12 1.04 14.02
C VAL A 200 -20.68 0.62 14.34
N ALA A 201 -20.26 -0.59 13.93
CA ALA A 201 -18.89 -1.04 14.06
C ALA A 201 -17.91 -0.11 13.32
N MET A 202 -18.36 0.50 12.22
CA MET A 202 -17.61 1.49 11.44
C MET A 202 -17.88 2.93 11.91
N SER A 203 -17.73 3.16 13.22
CA SER A 203 -18.07 4.44 13.86
C SER A 203 -17.11 5.59 13.51
N SER A 204 -15.86 5.27 13.15
CA SER A 204 -14.84 6.27 12.74
C SER A 204 -14.98 6.71 11.28
N LEU A 205 -15.71 5.94 10.46
CA LEU A 205 -15.81 6.19 9.02
C LEU A 205 -16.55 7.52 8.77
N ARG A 206 -16.01 8.34 7.87
CA ARG A 206 -16.54 9.67 7.50
C ARG A 206 -16.70 9.84 6.00
N THR A 207 -15.90 9.14 5.20
CA THR A 207 -15.98 9.20 3.75
C THR A 207 -15.92 7.79 3.18
N VAL A 208 -16.88 7.47 2.33
CA VAL A 208 -16.87 6.26 1.52
C VAL A 208 -16.97 6.64 0.05
N VAL A 209 -16.09 6.05 -0.77
CA VAL A 209 -16.15 6.17 -2.22
C VAL A 209 -16.64 4.85 -2.79
N LEU A 210 -17.75 4.91 -3.54
CA LEU A 210 -18.37 3.76 -4.21
C LEU A 210 -18.37 4.01 -5.72
N SER A 211 -18.49 2.96 -6.51
CA SER A 211 -18.82 3.11 -7.93
C SER A 211 -20.19 3.76 -8.12
N GLN A 212 -20.41 4.40 -9.27
CA GLN A 212 -21.77 4.73 -9.69
C GLN A 212 -22.64 3.46 -9.84
N ALA A 213 -23.91 3.56 -9.44
CA ALA A 213 -24.86 2.47 -9.60
C ALA A 213 -24.96 2.09 -11.10
N GLN A 214 -24.89 0.79 -11.39
CA GLN A 214 -25.02 0.25 -12.76
C GLN A 214 -23.91 0.63 -13.75
N ALA A 215 -22.76 1.16 -13.30
CA ALA A 215 -21.62 1.39 -14.20
C ALA A 215 -21.11 0.06 -14.80
N ASN A 216 -21.01 -0.99 -13.98
CA ASN A 216 -20.82 -2.38 -14.40
C ASN A 216 -21.17 -3.35 -13.24
N VAL A 217 -22.30 -4.06 -13.33
CA VAL A 217 -22.78 -4.97 -12.25
C VAL A 217 -21.76 -6.06 -11.89
N TRP A 218 -20.95 -6.51 -12.85
CA TRP A 218 -19.92 -7.53 -12.61
C TRP A 218 -18.74 -7.02 -11.78
N VAL A 219 -18.53 -5.71 -11.75
CA VAL A 219 -17.36 -5.06 -11.13
C VAL A 219 -17.77 -4.24 -9.91
N ASP A 220 -18.95 -3.64 -9.92
CA ASP A 220 -19.44 -2.72 -8.89
C ASP A 220 -20.45 -3.36 -7.93
N GLY A 221 -20.91 -4.58 -8.26
CA GLY A 221 -21.79 -5.37 -7.43
C GLY A 221 -23.28 -5.15 -7.69
N THR A 222 -24.10 -5.54 -6.72
CA THR A 222 -25.57 -5.67 -6.83
C THR A 222 -26.34 -4.77 -5.88
N TRP A 223 -25.65 -3.90 -5.14
CA TRP A 223 -26.32 -2.95 -4.25
C TRP A 223 -27.26 -2.00 -5.01
N SER A 224 -28.31 -1.52 -4.34
CA SER A 224 -29.33 -0.65 -4.95
C SER A 224 -29.27 0.79 -4.45
N VAL A 225 -29.67 1.74 -5.30
CA VAL A 225 -29.78 3.16 -4.91
C VAL A 225 -30.71 3.36 -3.72
N ALA A 226 -31.83 2.62 -3.68
CA ALA A 226 -32.78 2.67 -2.56
C ALA A 226 -32.12 2.27 -1.23
N GLU A 227 -31.28 1.23 -1.25
CA GLU A 227 -30.55 0.77 -0.06
C GLU A 227 -29.45 1.76 0.35
N LEU A 228 -28.71 2.31 -0.62
CA LEU A 228 -27.72 3.34 -0.35
C LEU A 228 -28.35 4.57 0.33
N GLU A 229 -29.51 5.03 -0.14
CA GLU A 229 -30.24 6.13 0.47
C GLU A 229 -30.81 5.79 1.86
N ALA A 230 -31.16 4.52 2.10
CA ALA A 230 -31.51 4.06 3.45
C ALA A 230 -30.29 4.11 4.39
N CYS A 231 -29.12 3.66 3.93
CA CYS A 231 -27.87 3.70 4.68
C CYS A 231 -27.43 5.15 4.99
N ARG A 232 -27.53 6.07 4.03
CA ARG A 232 -27.22 7.50 4.22
C ARG A 232 -28.13 8.18 5.24
N ARG A 233 -29.43 7.83 5.27
CA ARG A 233 -30.36 8.32 6.30
C ARG A 233 -29.99 7.82 7.70
N ARG A 234 -29.45 6.60 7.82
CA ARG A 234 -29.03 6.01 9.10
C ARG A 234 -27.71 6.59 9.61
N ARG A 235 -26.78 6.94 8.71
CA ARG A 235 -25.46 7.52 9.01
C ARG A 235 -25.22 8.76 8.13
N PRO A 236 -25.91 9.89 8.43
CA PRO A 236 -25.75 11.13 7.67
C PRO A 236 -24.36 11.78 7.87
N ASP A 237 -23.60 11.32 8.87
CA ASP A 237 -22.22 11.71 9.14
C ASP A 237 -21.22 11.16 8.10
N ILE A 238 -21.61 10.15 7.32
CA ILE A 238 -20.76 9.58 6.26
C ILE A 238 -21.04 10.30 4.93
N GLN A 239 -20.04 10.98 4.41
CA GLN A 239 -20.03 11.49 3.05
C GLN A 239 -19.83 10.34 2.05
N VAL A 240 -20.80 10.15 1.16
CA VAL A 240 -20.72 9.18 0.07
C VAL A 240 -20.33 9.90 -1.21
N LEU A 241 -19.24 9.45 -1.84
CA LEU A 241 -18.80 9.91 -3.15
C LEU A 241 -19.02 8.77 -4.16
N LEU A 242 -19.71 9.07 -5.27
CA LEU A 242 -19.90 8.12 -6.36
C LEU A 242 -18.92 8.48 -7.48
N ARG A 243 -18.11 7.52 -7.92
CA ARG A 243 -17.13 7.69 -9.01
C ARG A 243 -17.40 6.73 -10.15
#